data_AF-A0A0A9EEB7-F1
#
_entry.id   AF-A0A0A9EEB7-F1
#
_cell.length_a   1.000
_cell.length_b   1.000
_cell.length_c   1.000
_cell.angle_alpha   90.00
_cell.angle_beta   90.00
_cell.angle_gamma   90.00
#
_symmetry.space_group_name_H-M   'P 1'
#
loop_
_entity.id
_entity.type
_entity.pdbx_description
1 polymer ?
#
loop_
_entity_poly.entity_id
_entity_poly.type
_entity_poly.pdbx_seq_one_letter_code
_entity_poly.pdbx_strand_id
1 'polypeptide(L)'
;MRYGVVPICSSTGGLVDTVKEGVTGFHMGSFNVECDTVDPADVTAVASNVKRALKQYNTPAFSEMVQNCMAQDLSWKGPAKKWEEVLLGLGVEGSQPGIEGEEIAPLAKENVATP
;
A
#
# COMPACT_ATOMS: atom_id res chain seq x y z
N MET A 1 -0.89 -2.44 -5.10
CA MET A 1 -0.37 -3.73 -4.61
C MET A 1 -1.27 -4.93 -4.92
N ARG A 2 -2.61 -4.82 -4.85
CA ARG A 2 -3.56 -5.93 -5.14
C ARG A 2 -3.29 -6.75 -6.40
N TYR A 3 -2.78 -6.13 -7.46
CA TYR A 3 -2.49 -6.76 -8.76
C TYR A 3 -1.00 -7.10 -8.96
N GLY A 4 -0.19 -7.10 -7.90
CA GLY A 4 1.23 -7.41 -8.01
C GLY A 4 2.09 -6.33 -8.65
N VAL A 5 1.53 -5.16 -8.99
CA VAL A 5 2.32 -4.01 -9.43
C VAL A 5 3.06 -3.42 -8.24
N VAL A 6 4.39 -3.50 -8.28
CA VAL A 6 5.31 -3.01 -7.24
C VAL A 6 5.47 -1.48 -7.36
N PRO A 7 5.04 -0.69 -6.36
CA PRO A 7 5.14 0.76 -6.38
C PRO A 7 6.57 1.26 -6.14
N ILE A 8 6.88 2.40 -6.78
CA ILE A 8 8.00 3.29 -6.43
C ILE A 8 7.34 4.61 -6.05
N CYS A 9 7.42 4.99 -4.78
CA CYS A 9 6.55 6.01 -4.20
C CYS A 9 7.34 7.03 -3.36
N SER A 10 6.82 8.25 -3.23
CA SER A 10 7.34 9.23 -2.28
C SER A 10 7.04 8.78 -0.84
N SER A 11 7.94 9.08 0.09
CA SER A 11 7.77 8.78 1.51
C SER A 11 6.92 9.85 2.18
N THR A 12 5.60 9.79 1.94
CA THR A 12 4.63 10.72 2.56
C THR A 12 3.28 10.05 2.81
N GLY A 13 2.59 10.46 3.87
CA GLY A 13 1.24 10.00 4.23
C GLY A 13 1.10 8.48 4.25
N GLY A 14 -0.04 7.99 3.76
CA GLY A 14 -0.35 6.56 3.76
C GLY A 14 0.60 5.68 2.92
N LEU A 15 1.46 6.25 2.08
CA LEU A 15 2.48 5.50 1.36
C LEU A 15 3.55 4.97 2.31
N VAL A 16 3.89 5.73 3.35
CA VAL A 16 4.81 5.30 4.41
C VAL A 16 4.22 4.14 5.21
N ASP A 17 2.91 4.17 5.46
CA ASP A 17 2.23 3.10 6.21
C ASP A 17 2.06 1.81 5.41
N THR A 18 1.83 1.93 4.10
CA THR A 18 1.39 0.81 3.25
C THR A 18 2.51 0.18 2.41
N VAL A 19 3.57 0.92 2.08
CA VAL A 19 4.68 0.40 1.27
C VAL A 19 5.89 0.11 2.16
N LYS A 20 6.33 -1.15 2.17
CA LYS A 20 7.50 -1.61 2.93
C LYS A 20 8.69 -1.73 1.99
N GLU A 21 9.71 -0.92 2.24
CA GLU A 21 10.95 -0.86 1.44
C GLU A 21 11.54 -2.26 1.19
N GLY A 22 11.72 -2.62 -0.08
CA GLY A 22 12.29 -3.91 -0.51
C GLY A 22 11.39 -5.13 -0.29
N VAL A 23 10.22 -4.97 0.33
CA VAL A 23 9.28 -6.07 0.62
C VAL A 23 8.03 -5.95 -0.24
N THR A 24 7.45 -4.76 -0.33
CA THR A 24 6.25 -4.48 -1.13
C THR A 24 6.41 -3.28 -2.05
N GLY A 25 7.60 -2.68 -2.13
CA GLY A 25 7.88 -1.55 -3.01
C GLY A 25 9.14 -0.80 -2.64
N PHE A 26 9.28 0.38 -3.22
CA PHE A 26 10.43 1.26 -3.04
C PHE A 26 9.99 2.67 -2.65
N HIS A 27 10.68 3.26 -1.70
CA HIS A 27 10.54 4.64 -1.25
C HIS A 27 11.57 5.54 -1.93
N MET A 28 11.14 6.74 -2.29
CA MET A 28 11.98 7.78 -2.91
C MET A 28 12.42 8.87 -1.92
N GLY A 29 11.96 8.82 -0.67
CA GLY A 29 12.07 9.93 0.27
C GLY A 29 10.90 10.92 0.12
N SER A 30 10.82 11.88 1.04
CA SER A 30 9.82 12.96 0.98
C SER A 30 10.25 14.00 -0.04
N PHE A 31 9.29 14.55 -0.78
CA PHE A 31 9.52 15.61 -1.75
C PHE A 31 9.26 16.98 -1.14
N ASN A 32 9.73 18.01 -1.83
CA ASN A 32 9.45 19.40 -1.54
C ASN A 32 7.92 19.63 -1.52
N VAL A 33 7.45 20.36 -0.51
CA VAL A 33 6.02 20.63 -0.28
C VAL A 33 5.52 21.82 -1.11
N GLU A 34 6.42 22.65 -1.64
CA GLU A 34 6.10 23.80 -2.48
C GLU A 34 5.66 23.34 -3.88
N CYS A 35 4.35 23.21 -4.10
CA CYS A 35 3.77 22.61 -5.31
C CYS A 35 4.14 23.33 -6.62
N ASP A 36 4.43 24.63 -6.56
CA ASP A 36 4.82 25.42 -7.73
C ASP A 36 6.31 25.28 -8.09
N THR A 37 7.08 24.53 -7.29
CA THR A 37 8.51 24.31 -7.47
C THR A 37 8.81 22.87 -7.86
N VAL A 38 9.68 22.70 -8.86
CA VAL A 38 10.29 21.39 -9.16
C VAL A 38 11.69 21.40 -8.56
N ASP A 39 11.84 20.75 -7.40
CA ASP A 39 13.12 20.66 -6.72
C ASP A 39 14.08 19.73 -7.47
N PRO A 40 15.28 20.19 -7.88
CA PRO A 40 16.27 19.32 -8.52
C PRO A 40 16.67 18.09 -7.67
N ALA A 41 16.59 18.19 -6.34
CA ALA A 41 16.83 17.06 -5.45
C ALA A 41 15.76 15.97 -5.62
N ASP A 42 14.49 16.35 -5.75
CA ASP A 42 13.38 15.41 -5.94
C ASP A 42 13.47 14.73 -7.30
N VAL A 43 13.81 15.48 -8.35
CA VAL A 43 14.07 14.91 -9.69
C VAL A 43 15.19 13.85 -9.63
N THR A 44 16.24 14.14 -8.88
CA THR A 44 17.35 13.20 -8.66
C THR A 44 16.90 11.97 -7.85
N ALA A 45 16.05 12.17 -6.84
CA ALA A 45 15.49 11.10 -6.03
C ALA A 45 14.62 10.15 -6.87
N VAL A 46 13.77 10.69 -7.74
CA VAL A 46 12.97 9.89 -8.69
C VAL A 46 13.88 9.07 -9.61
N ALA A 47 14.82 9.74 -10.29
CA ALA A 47 15.68 9.07 -11.27
C ALA A 47 16.56 7.98 -10.64
N SER A 48 17.12 8.22 -9.45
CA SER A 48 17.97 7.26 -8.75
C SER A 48 17.17 6.05 -8.25
N ASN A 49 15.96 6.25 -7.73
CA ASN A 49 15.13 5.15 -7.23
C ASN A 49 14.49 4.33 -8.35
N VAL A 50 14.12 4.92 -9.48
CA VAL A 50 13.71 4.15 -10.67
C VAL A 50 14.85 3.25 -11.15
N LYS A 51 16.08 3.78 -11.25
CA LYS A 51 17.26 2.96 -11.58
C LYS A 51 17.50 1.84 -10.56
N ARG A 52 17.28 2.11 -9.27
CA ARG A 52 17.42 1.14 -8.18
C ARG A 52 16.38 0.01 -8.31
N ALA A 53 15.12 0.35 -8.54
CA ALA A 53 14.05 -0.63 -8.75
C ALA A 53 14.27 -1.47 -10.02
N LEU A 54 14.74 -0.86 -11.11
CA LEU A 54 15.05 -1.57 -12.37
C LEU A 54 16.13 -2.64 -12.21
N LYS A 55 17.11 -2.45 -11.30
CA LYS A 55 18.11 -3.49 -11.01
C LYS A 55 17.49 -4.75 -10.42
N GLN A 56 16.32 -4.64 -9.80
CA GLN A 56 15.60 -5.76 -9.23
C GLN A 56 14.66 -6.43 -10.24
N TYR A 57 14.27 -5.72 -11.31
CA TYR A 57 13.31 -6.25 -12.28
C TYR A 57 13.76 -7.62 -12.83
N ASN A 58 12.81 -8.55 -12.96
CA ASN A 58 13.04 -9.92 -13.43
C ASN A 58 14.02 -10.78 -12.59
N THR A 59 14.25 -10.42 -11.33
CA THR A 59 14.99 -11.24 -10.37
C THR A 59 14.04 -12.02 -9.45
N PRO A 60 14.51 -13.08 -8.76
CA PRO A 60 13.69 -13.79 -7.78
C PRO A 60 13.10 -12.88 -6.69
N ALA A 61 13.87 -11.91 -6.20
CA ALA A 61 13.38 -10.99 -5.18
C ALA A 61 12.33 -9.99 -5.72
N PHE A 62 12.31 -9.69 -7.03
CA PHE A 62 11.17 -8.96 -7.60
C PHE A 62 9.91 -9.82 -7.65
N SER A 63 10.04 -11.08 -8.07
CA SER A 63 8.92 -12.04 -8.01
C SER A 63 8.38 -12.20 -6.59
N GLU A 64 9.26 -12.25 -5.58
CA GLU A 64 8.87 -12.26 -4.18
C GLU A 64 8.12 -10.98 -3.76
N MET A 65 8.61 -9.80 -4.15
CA MET A 65 7.89 -8.53 -3.90
C MET A 65 6.51 -8.50 -4.55
N VAL A 66 6.37 -9.00 -5.78
CA VAL A 66 5.07 -9.12 -6.46
C VAL A 66 4.12 -10.01 -5.66
N GLN A 67 4.59 -11.17 -5.20
CA GLN A 67 3.78 -12.07 -4.37
C GLN A 67 3.43 -11.44 -3.01
N ASN A 68 4.37 -10.79 -2.34
CA ASN A 68 4.13 -10.07 -1.10
C ASN A 68 3.09 -8.93 -1.28
N CYS A 69 3.08 -8.27 -2.44
CA CYS A 69 2.05 -7.30 -2.77
C CYS A 69 0.65 -7.93 -2.86
N MET A 70 0.54 -9.07 -3.54
CA MET A 70 -0.74 -9.76 -3.78
C MET A 70 -1.26 -10.51 -2.55
N ALA A 71 -0.36 -10.97 -1.68
CA ALA A 71 -0.69 -11.72 -0.46
C ALA A 71 -1.28 -10.85 0.66
N GLN A 72 -1.23 -9.52 0.54
CA GLN A 72 -1.80 -8.63 1.54
C GLN A 72 -3.32 -8.75 1.61
N ASP A 73 -3.83 -8.81 2.84
CA ASP A 73 -5.25 -8.57 3.10
C ASP A 73 -5.53 -7.07 2.98
N LEU A 74 -6.06 -6.69 1.82
CA LEU A 74 -6.50 -5.32 1.49
C LEU A 74 -8.02 -5.19 1.55
N SER A 75 -8.69 -6.13 2.25
CA SER A 75 -10.13 -6.09 2.53
C SER A 75 -10.44 -5.06 3.62
N TRP A 76 -11.72 -4.77 3.82
CA TRP A 76 -12.17 -3.90 4.91
C TRP A 76 -12.25 -4.62 6.26
N LYS A 77 -12.04 -5.93 6.32
CA LYS A 77 -12.14 -6.73 7.54
C LYS A 77 -11.29 -6.15 8.69
N GLY A 78 -10.03 -5.84 8.42
CA GLY A 78 -9.13 -5.22 9.40
C GLY A 78 -9.47 -3.75 9.70
N PRO A 79 -9.52 -2.86 8.69
CA PRO A 79 -9.82 -1.44 8.90
C PRO A 79 -11.17 -1.16 9.58
N ALA A 80 -12.22 -1.92 9.26
CA ALA A 80 -13.54 -1.74 9.88
C ALA A 80 -13.52 -2.05 11.38
N LYS A 81 -12.75 -3.05 11.83
CA LYS A 81 -12.57 -3.35 13.25
C LYS A 81 -11.83 -2.23 13.99
N LYS A 82 -10.82 -1.62 13.38
CA LYS A 82 -10.14 -0.44 13.96
C LYS A 82 -11.10 0.75 14.11
N TRP A 83 -11.97 0.96 13.13
CA TRP A 83 -13.01 1.99 13.21
C TRP A 83 -14.04 1.69 14.31
N GLU A 84 -14.50 0.45 14.41
CA GLU A 84 -15.40 0.00 15.48
C GLU A 84 -14.81 0.30 16.87
N GLU A 85 -13.53 -0.05 17.10
CA GLU A 85 -12.84 0.25 18.36
C GLU A 85 -12.84 1.75 18.69
N VAL A 86 -12.51 2.60 17.71
CA VAL A 86 -12.52 4.06 17.91
C VAL A 86 -13.92 4.58 18.22
N LEU A 87 -14.94 4.12 17.49
CA LEU A 87 -16.32 4.57 17.66
C LEU A 87 -16.92 4.12 18.99
N LEU A 88 -16.67 2.87 19.42
CA LEU A 88 -17.06 2.39 20.74
C LEU A 88 -16.37 3.17 21.86
N GLY A 89 -15.12 3.59 21.64
CA GLY A 89 -14.36 4.44 22.55
C GLY A 89 -14.96 5.84 22.78
N LEU A 90 -15.92 6.29 21.96
CA LEU A 90 -16.63 7.55 22.16
C LEU A 90 -17.69 7.49 23.27
N GLY A 91 -18.03 6.30 23.77
CA GLY A 91 -18.88 6.13 24.96
C GLY A 91 -20.35 6.50 24.80
N VAL A 92 -20.88 6.45 23.57
CA VAL A 92 -22.31 6.71 23.31
C VAL A 92 -23.17 5.63 23.99
N GLU A 93 -24.23 6.06 24.70
CA GLU A 93 -25.11 5.15 25.43
C GLU A 93 -25.76 4.13 24.47
N GLY A 94 -25.72 2.85 24.86
CA GLY A 94 -26.28 1.75 24.07
C GLY A 94 -25.40 1.25 22.91
N SER A 95 -24.19 1.79 22.72
CA SER A 95 -23.24 1.26 21.74
C SER A 95 -22.83 -0.18 22.04
N GLN A 96 -22.78 -1.02 21.01
CA GLN A 96 -22.34 -2.42 21.09
C GLN A 96 -21.48 -2.77 19.87
N PRO A 97 -20.57 -3.76 19.98
CA PRO A 97 -19.85 -4.28 18.83
C PRO A 97 -20.81 -4.77 17.73
N GLY A 98 -20.46 -4.51 16.48
CA GLY A 98 -21.14 -5.03 15.31
C GLY A 98 -20.89 -6.52 15.09
N ILE A 99 -21.68 -7.11 14.20
CA ILE A 99 -21.57 -8.51 13.81
C ILE A 99 -20.48 -8.63 12.74
N GLU A 100 -19.65 -9.67 12.83
CA GLU A 100 -18.67 -9.97 11.79
C GLU A 100 -19.39 -10.48 10.53
N GLY A 101 -19.46 -9.65 9.50
CA GLY A 101 -19.98 -10.02 8.19
C GLY A 101 -18.89 -10.61 7.29
N GLU A 102 -19.29 -11.48 6.36
CA GLU A 102 -18.43 -11.82 5.23
C GLU A 102 -18.41 -10.66 4.24
N GLU A 103 -17.22 -10.24 3.81
CA GLU A 103 -17.08 -9.22 2.81
C GLU A 103 -17.54 -9.75 1.44
N ILE A 104 -18.70 -9.28 0.99
CA ILE A 104 -19.29 -9.58 -0.33
C ILE A 104 -18.73 -8.64 -1.40
N ALA A 105 -17.50 -8.14 -1.23
CA ALA A 105 -16.82 -7.51 -2.35
C ALA A 105 -16.64 -8.58 -3.44
N PRO A 106 -16.76 -8.25 -4.74
CA PRO A 106 -16.43 -9.22 -5.77
C PRO A 106 -14.99 -9.66 -5.50
N LEU A 107 -14.83 -10.92 -5.09
CA LEU A 107 -13.54 -11.57 -5.09
C LEU A 107 -12.98 -11.27 -6.47
N ALA A 108 -11.85 -10.58 -6.55
CA ALA A 108 -11.15 -10.27 -7.79
C ALA A 108 -10.61 -11.56 -8.48
N LYS A 109 -11.34 -12.68 -8.37
CA LYS A 109 -11.18 -13.92 -9.13
C LYS A 109 -11.30 -13.67 -10.63
N GLU A 110 -12.01 -12.64 -11.08
CA GLU A 110 -12.01 -12.23 -12.50
C GLU A 110 -10.68 -11.62 -12.96
N ASN A 111 -9.80 -11.21 -12.04
CA ASN A 111 -8.49 -10.62 -12.37
C ASN A 111 -7.31 -11.55 -12.07
N VAL A 112 -7.59 -12.83 -11.79
CA VAL A 112 -6.53 -13.85 -11.76
C VAL A 112 -6.22 -14.19 -13.21
N ALA A 113 -5.03 -13.77 -13.68
CA ALA A 113 -4.53 -14.20 -14.97
C ALA A 113 -4.62 -15.74 -15.05
N THR A 114 -5.47 -16.22 -15.95
CA THR A 114 -5.57 -17.65 -16.27
C THR A 114 -4.24 -18.05 -16.94
N PRO A 115 -3.66 -19.22 -16.60
CA PRO A 115 -2.37 -19.65 -17.14
C PRO A 115 -2.32 -19.72 -18.66
#